data_AF-A0A7C6IN00-F1
#
_entry.id   AF-A0A7C6IN00-F1
#
_cell.length_a   1.000
_cell.length_b   1.000
_cell.length_c   1.000
_cell.angle_alpha   90.00
_cell.angle_beta   90.00
_cell.angle_gamma   90.00
#
_symmetry.space_group_name_H-M   'P 1'
#
loop_
_entity.id
_entity.type
_entity.pdbx_description
1 polymer ?
#
loop_
_entity_poly.entity_id
_entity_poly.type
_entity_poly.pdbx_seq_one_letter_code
_entity_poly.pdbx_strand_id
1 'polypeptide(L)'
;MLKELLVEIGRADYISKYMLASKMNQPLGLIEDVFTQLIRLGFLEEDEGLSTCDLPCGRCPYASMCNTNPIKTINLTKKGQDYLTSLLN
;
A
#
# COMPACT_ATOMS: atom_id res chain seq x y z
N MET A 1 0.56 1.43 -17.51
CA MET A 1 -0.15 1.27 -16.22
C MET A 1 0.74 0.98 -15.01
N LEU A 2 1.50 -0.12 -14.92
CA LEU A 2 2.35 -0.41 -13.75
C LEU A 2 3.27 0.76 -13.38
N LYS A 3 3.96 1.29 -14.39
CA LYS A 3 4.85 2.46 -14.26
C LYS A 3 4.10 3.71 -13.82
N GLU A 4 2.96 4.03 -14.44
CA GLU A 4 2.15 5.20 -14.07
C GLU A 4 1.69 5.12 -12.61
N LEU A 5 1.22 3.95 -12.17
CA LEU A 5 0.75 3.77 -10.79
C LEU A 5 1.90 3.90 -9.78
N LEU A 6 3.06 3.33 -10.09
CA LEU A 6 4.25 3.47 -9.25
C LEU A 6 4.69 4.94 -9.13
N VAL A 7 4.61 5.71 -10.22
CA VAL A 7 4.91 7.16 -10.22
C VAL A 7 3.91 7.92 -9.35
N GLU A 8 2.62 7.59 -9.44
CA GLU A 8 1.60 8.23 -8.61
C GLU A 8 1.73 7.89 -7.13
N ILE A 9 2.14 6.66 -6.78
CA ILE A 9 2.49 6.29 -5.41
C ILE A 9 3.69 7.11 -4.94
N GLY A 10 4.75 7.21 -5.73
CA GLY A 10 5.97 7.93 -5.34
C GLY A 10 5.84 9.45 -5.24
N ARG A 11 4.74 10.03 -5.74
CA ARG A 11 4.45 11.47 -5.65
C ARG A 11 3.61 11.85 -4.44
N ALA A 12 2.96 10.90 -3.79
CA ALA A 12 2.01 11.16 -2.71
C ALA A 12 2.57 10.64 -1.38
N ASP A 13 2.55 11.47 -0.34
CA ASP A 13 2.94 11.04 1.01
C ASP A 13 2.00 9.97 1.58
N TYR A 14 0.73 9.99 1.18
CA TYR A 14 -0.28 9.00 1.54
C TYR A 14 -1.33 8.87 0.43
N ILE A 15 -1.66 7.64 0.03
CA ILE A 15 -2.62 7.39 -1.03
C ILE A 15 -3.44 6.12 -0.80
N SER A 16 -4.76 6.20 -1.03
CA SER A 16 -5.65 5.04 -0.99
C SER A 16 -5.86 4.45 -2.39
N LYS A 17 -6.15 3.14 -2.46
CA LYS A 17 -6.46 2.45 -3.72
C LYS A 17 -7.67 3.06 -4.44
N TYR A 18 -8.68 3.49 -3.69
CA TYR A 18 -9.87 4.17 -4.21
C TYR A 18 -9.52 5.53 -4.84
N MET A 19 -8.65 6.30 -4.20
CA MET A 19 -8.19 7.58 -4.75
C MET A 19 -7.42 7.37 -6.06
N LEU A 20 -6.57 6.34 -6.14
CA LEU A 20 -5.88 5.96 -7.39
C LEU A 20 -6.85 5.55 -8.49
N ALA A 21 -7.83 4.70 -8.17
CA ALA A 21 -8.86 4.26 -9.12
C ALA A 21 -9.61 5.46 -9.73
N SER A 22 -10.02 6.40 -8.88
CA SER A 22 -10.69 7.63 -9.31
C SER A 22 -9.77 8.51 -10.17
N LYS A 23 -8.53 8.77 -9.70
CA LYS A 23 -7.56 9.64 -10.40
C LYS A 23 -7.16 9.09 -11.77
N MET A 24 -7.04 7.77 -11.90
CA MET A 24 -6.65 7.11 -13.15
C MET A 24 -7.84 6.72 -14.02
N ASN A 25 -9.07 6.97 -13.56
CA ASN A 25 -10.31 6.52 -14.21
C ASN A 25 -10.28 5.02 -14.54
N GLN A 26 -9.81 4.20 -13.59
CA GLN A 26 -9.69 2.74 -13.72
C GLN A 26 -10.57 2.02 -12.71
N PRO A 27 -11.01 0.78 -13.02
CA PRO A 27 -11.70 -0.06 -12.05
C PRO A 27 -10.82 -0.35 -10.82
N LEU A 28 -11.42 -0.36 -9.62
CA LEU A 28 -10.69 -0.65 -8.39
C LEU A 28 -9.97 -2.01 -8.43
N GLY A 29 -10.61 -3.05 -8.94
CA GLY A 29 -10.01 -4.38 -9.06
C GLY A 29 -8.73 -4.37 -9.91
N LEU A 30 -8.70 -3.54 -10.97
CA LEU A 30 -7.50 -3.41 -11.79
C LEU A 30 -6.37 -2.69 -11.04
N ILE A 31 -6.69 -1.71 -10.22
CA ILE A 31 -5.72 -1.06 -9.31
C ILE A 31 -5.16 -2.08 -8.32
N GLU A 32 -6.01 -2.91 -7.72
CA GLU A 32 -5.61 -3.97 -6.79
C GLU A 32 -4.68 -5.02 -7.42
N ASP A 33 -4.95 -5.42 -8.66
CA ASP A 33 -4.09 -6.33 -9.43
C ASP A 33 -2.71 -5.71 -9.68
N VAL A 34 -2.66 -4.42 -10.02
CA VAL A 34 -1.40 -3.69 -10.23
C VAL A 34 -0.59 -3.59 -8.94
N PHE A 35 -1.23 -3.32 -7.79
CA PHE A 35 -0.55 -3.35 -6.49
C PHE A 35 0.06 -4.72 -6.21
N THR A 36 -0.72 -5.79 -6.43
CA THR A 36 -0.25 -7.18 -6.25
C THR A 36 0.98 -7.46 -7.12
N GLN A 37 0.98 -6.98 -8.37
CA GLN A 37 2.12 -7.13 -9.26
C GLN A 37 3.34 -6.32 -8.82
N LEU A 38 3.17 -5.07 -8.38
CA LEU A 38 4.27 -4.24 -7.89
C LEU A 38 4.91 -4.82 -6.62
N ILE A 39 4.11 -5.40 -5.73
CA ILE A 39 4.59 -6.14 -4.55
C ILE A 39 5.37 -7.39 -5.00
N ARG A 40 4.81 -8.20 -5.92
CA ARG A 40 5.47 -9.40 -6.45
C ARG A 40 6.81 -9.08 -7.13
N LEU A 41 6.92 -7.91 -7.77
CA LEU A 41 8.13 -7.44 -8.43
C LEU A 41 9.13 -6.78 -7.45
N GLY A 42 8.74 -6.60 -6.19
CA GLY A 42 9.57 -6.01 -5.14
C GLY A 42 9.76 -4.50 -5.27
N PHE A 43 8.83 -3.80 -5.93
CA PHE A 43 8.80 -2.33 -5.98
C PHE A 43 8.03 -1.73 -4.80
N LEU A 44 7.09 -2.50 -4.24
CA LEU A 44 6.32 -2.17 -3.04
C LEU A 44 6.47 -3.30 -2.03
N GLU A 45 6.32 -2.97 -0.75
CA GLU A 45 6.24 -3.93 0.34
C GLU A 45 5.01 -3.60 1.20
N GLU A 46 4.29 -4.64 1.64
CA GLU A 46 3.23 -4.48 2.63
C GLU A 46 3.87 -4.42 4.01
N ASP A 47 3.63 -3.32 4.71
CA ASP A 47 3.88 -3.22 6.13
C ASP A 47 2.57 -3.65 6.82
N GLU A 48 2.63 -4.76 7.55
CA GLU A 48 1.48 -5.29 8.30
C GLU A 48 1.05 -4.35 9.45
N GLY A 49 1.75 -3.23 9.61
CA GLY A 49 1.57 -2.29 10.69
C GLY A 49 2.20 -2.86 11.94
N LEU A 50 2.80 -1.98 12.74
CA LEU A 50 3.10 -2.33 14.13
C LEU A 50 1.74 -2.57 14.80
N SER A 51 1.35 -3.83 14.96
CA SER A 51 0.38 -4.18 15.99
C SER A 51 1.06 -3.84 17.32
N THR A 52 0.94 -2.58 17.77
CA THR A 52 1.42 -2.11 19.08
C THR A 52 0.67 -2.78 20.25
N CYS A 53 -0.10 -3.81 19.96
CA CYS A 53 -0.81 -4.64 20.90
C CYS A 53 -0.09 -5.99 20.96
N ASP A 54 0.58 -6.26 22.08
CA ASP A 54 1.26 -7.53 22.35
C ASP A 54 0.29 -8.73 22.42
N LEU A 55 -1.02 -8.45 22.44
CA LEU A 55 -2.10 -9.44 22.43
C LEU A 55 -2.78 -9.47 21.06
N PRO A 56 -2.89 -10.65 20.42
CA PRO A 56 -3.74 -10.79 19.24
C PRO A 56 -5.17 -10.39 19.61
N CYS A 57 -5.86 -9.65 18.72
CA CYS A 57 -7.17 -9.07 19.02
C CYS A 57 -8.19 -10.10 19.55
N GLY A 58 -8.12 -11.36 19.12
CA GLY A 58 -8.98 -12.45 19.61
C GLY A 58 -8.78 -12.86 21.08
N ARG A 59 -7.73 -12.36 21.75
CA ARG A 59 -7.44 -12.59 23.18
C ARG A 59 -7.47 -11.30 24.01
N CYS A 60 -7.83 -10.17 23.41
CA CYS A 60 -7.95 -8.90 24.13
C CYS A 60 -9.25 -8.87 24.95
N PRO A 61 -9.23 -8.54 26.25
CA PRO A 61 -10.45 -8.41 27.07
C PRO A 61 -11.43 -7.37 26.52
N TYR A 62 -10.92 -6.39 25.77
CA TYR A 62 -11.71 -5.35 25.11
C TYR A 62 -11.91 -5.63 23.62
N ALA A 63 -11.71 -6.86 23.13
CA ALA A 63 -11.83 -7.20 21.71
C ALA A 63 -13.17 -6.77 21.10
N SER A 64 -14.26 -6.92 21.84
CA SER A 64 -15.62 -6.51 21.44
C SER A 64 -15.80 -4.99 21.33
N MET A 65 -14.89 -4.21 21.89
CA MET A 65 -14.86 -2.74 21.86
C MET A 65 -13.65 -2.19 21.09
N CYS A 66 -12.80 -3.08 20.58
CA CYS A 66 -11.56 -2.73 19.89
C CYS A 66 -11.84 -2.60 18.39
N ASN A 67 -11.83 -1.37 17.88
CA ASN A 67 -12.01 -1.08 16.46
C ASN A 67 -10.68 -0.77 15.75
N THR A 68 -9.55 -1.18 16.33
CA THR A 68 -8.24 -1.02 15.71
C THR A 68 -8.04 -2.13 14.68
N ASN A 69 -8.52 -1.91 13.47
CA ASN A 69 -8.03 -2.66 12.33
C ASN A 69 -6.59 -2.17 12.04
N PRO A 70 -5.56 -3.04 12.10
CA PRO A 70 -4.23 -2.65 11.68
C PRO A 70 -4.33 -2.12 10.24
N ILE A 71 -3.91 -0.86 10.06
CA ILE A 71 -3.93 -0.23 8.76
C ILE A 71 -2.82 -0.88 7.96
N LYS A 72 -3.18 -1.68 6.95
CA LYS A 72 -2.21 -2.19 5.99
C LYS A 72 -1.62 -1.01 5.24
N THR A 73 -0.37 -0.68 5.53
CA THR A 73 0.38 0.36 4.84
C THR A 73 1.26 -0.28 3.78
N ILE A 74 1.49 0.42 2.69
CA ILE A 74 2.35 -0.05 1.60
C ILE A 74 3.49 0.93 1.47
N ASN A 75 4.71 0.42 1.61
CA ASN A 75 5.92 1.22 1.51
C ASN A 75 6.61 0.99 0.17
N LEU A 76 7.28 2.04 -0.31
CA LEU A 76 8.11 1.97 -1.50
C LEU A 76 9.48 1.37 -1.13
N THR A 77 9.85 0.26 -1.75
CA THR A 77 11.16 -0.36 -1.49
C THR A 77 12.29 0.49 -2.07
N LYS A 78 13.53 0.23 -1.65
CA LYS A 78 14.72 0.85 -2.27
C LYS A 78 14.75 0.65 -3.79
N LYS A 79 14.41 -0.56 -4.26
CA LYS A 79 14.30 -0.86 -5.69
C LYS A 79 13.23 -0.01 -6.39
N GLY A 80 12.10 0.21 -5.73
CA GLY A 80 11.04 1.14 -6.17
C GLY A 80 11.55 2.56 -6.34
N GLN A 81 12.27 3.07 -5.34
CA GLN A 81 12.86 4.41 -5.32
C GLN A 81 13.90 4.60 -6.43
N ASP A 82 14.83 3.65 -6.58
CA ASP A 82 15.88 3.70 -7.60
C ASP A 82 15.26 3.70 -9.01
N TYR A 83 14.26 2.85 -9.23
CA TYR A 83 13.55 2.80 -10.51
C TYR A 83 12.81 4.11 -10.80
N LEU A 84 12.08 4.67 -9.83
CA LEU A 84 11.41 5.96 -10.00
C LEU A 84 12.38 7.10 -10.32
N THR A 85 13.53 7.12 -9.66
CA THR A 85 14.58 8.11 -9.92
C THR A 85 15.10 8.00 -11.36
N SER A 86 15.28 6.78 -11.87
CA SER A 86 15.68 6.55 -13.27
C SER A 86 14.66 7.01 -14.32
N LEU A 87 13.38 7.16 -13.93
CA LEU A 87 12.29 7.55 -14.83
C LEU A 87 12.07 9.07 -14.90
N LEU A 88 12.62 9.82 -13.95
CA LEU A 88 12.49 11.27 -13.83
C LEU A 88 13.73 12.02 -14.32
N ASN A 89 14.75 11.29 -14.79
CA ASN A 89 15.96 11.81 -15.43
C ASN A 89 15.87 11.76 -16.96
#